data_AF-A0A661XP06-F1
#
_entry.id   AF-A0A661XP06-F1
#
_cell.length_a   1.000
_cell.length_b   1.000
_cell.length_c   1.000
_cell.angle_alpha   90.00
_cell.angle_beta   90.00
_cell.angle_gamma   90.00
#
_symmetry.space_group_name_H-M   'P 1'
#
loop_
_entity.id
_entity.type
_entity.pdbx_description
1 polymer ?
#
loop_
_entity_poly.entity_id
_entity_poly.type
_entity_poly.pdbx_seq_one_letter_code
_entity_poly.pdbx_strand_id
1 'polypeptide(L)'
;MAGDRYFIKDQKATYFLTLTIVKWIDIFTRVDYRDVMVDSLNYCIREKGLVLNSWVIMSNHIHLICRVESEIGMSGFLRDFKKYTSKEIAKLIVEISESRRDWLLDKFSFEARRTGRAKYYKIWKDDNHAIDLTNNSISVLEKIEYIHMNPVVGRWVENPEDYLYSSAYDYCNGKGLVKIELVEA
;
A
#
# COMPACT_ATOMS: atom_id res chain seq x y z
N MET A 1 -18.64 -0.30 -15.07
CA MET A 1 -18.92 1.04 -14.53
C MET A 1 -17.59 1.62 -14.09
N ALA A 2 -17.17 2.73 -14.71
CA ALA A 2 -15.95 3.44 -14.32
C ALA A 2 -16.26 4.17 -13.01
N GLY A 3 -16.00 3.49 -11.89
CA GLY A 3 -16.16 4.06 -10.55
C GLY A 3 -15.33 5.33 -10.44
N ASP A 4 -15.88 6.31 -9.74
CA ASP A 4 -15.34 7.64 -9.55
C ASP A 4 -13.83 7.59 -9.35
N ARG A 5 -13.10 8.09 -10.35
CA ARG A 5 -11.64 8.18 -10.23
C ARG A 5 -11.36 9.28 -9.23
N TYR A 6 -10.99 8.88 -8.03
CA TYR A 6 -10.39 9.76 -7.05
C TYR A 6 -9.06 10.28 -7.61
N PHE A 7 -9.13 11.44 -8.26
CA PHE A 7 -7.97 12.09 -8.86
C PHE A 7 -7.19 12.85 -7.79
N ILE A 8 -5.88 12.66 -7.76
CA ILE A 8 -4.97 13.45 -6.94
C ILE A 8 -4.92 14.86 -7.55
N LYS A 9 -5.50 15.83 -6.84
CA LYS A 9 -5.56 17.23 -7.29
C LYS A 9 -4.37 18.02 -6.75
N ASP A 10 -4.09 17.86 -5.46
CA ASP A 10 -2.96 18.48 -4.79
C ASP A 10 -1.85 17.43 -4.62
N GLN A 11 -0.63 17.74 -5.06
CA GLN A 11 0.49 16.82 -4.98
C GLN A 11 1.14 16.75 -3.58
N LYS A 12 0.85 17.71 -2.70
CA LYS A 12 1.40 17.83 -1.34
C LYS A 12 0.36 17.60 -0.23
N ALA A 13 -0.93 17.46 -0.58
CA ALA A 13 -1.99 17.12 0.35
C ALA A 13 -1.80 15.73 1.00
N THR A 14 -2.48 15.54 2.14
CA THR A 14 -2.53 14.24 2.84
C THR A 14 -3.65 13.39 2.27
N TYR A 15 -3.34 12.17 1.86
CA TYR A 15 -4.31 11.25 1.26
C TYR A 15 -4.45 9.97 2.07
N PHE A 16 -5.70 9.52 2.23
CA PHE A 16 -6.00 8.12 2.44
C PHE A 16 -5.97 7.39 1.08
N LEU A 17 -5.19 6.32 0.99
CA LEU A 17 -4.97 5.56 -0.24
C LEU A 17 -5.36 4.10 -0.02
N THR A 18 -5.88 3.48 -1.09
CA THR A 18 -6.06 2.02 -1.16
C THR A 18 -5.36 1.50 -2.41
N LEU A 19 -4.22 0.84 -2.23
CA LEU A 19 -3.48 0.23 -3.32
C LEU A 19 -3.86 -1.24 -3.43
N THR A 20 -4.48 -1.63 -4.55
CA THR A 20 -5.06 -2.98 -4.71
C THR A 20 -4.30 -3.79 -5.75
N ILE A 21 -4.11 -5.08 -5.48
CA ILE A 21 -3.54 -6.04 -6.42
C ILE A 21 -4.55 -6.36 -7.53
N VAL A 22 -4.04 -6.56 -8.74
CA VAL A 22 -4.82 -6.96 -9.90
C VAL A 22 -5.66 -8.18 -9.56
N LYS A 23 -6.94 -8.14 -9.96
CA LYS A 23 -7.95 -9.19 -9.69
C LYS A 23 -8.11 -9.57 -8.20
N TRP A 24 -7.69 -8.70 -7.27
CA TRP A 24 -7.74 -8.98 -5.83
C TRP A 24 -6.97 -10.25 -5.45
N ILE A 25 -5.88 -10.54 -6.16
CA ILE A 25 -5.07 -11.74 -5.91
C ILE A 25 -4.35 -11.60 -4.57
N ASP A 26 -4.48 -12.61 -3.71
CA ASP A 26 -3.88 -12.67 -2.38
C ASP A 26 -2.38 -13.00 -2.43
N ILE A 27 -1.57 -12.02 -2.83
CA ILE A 27 -0.11 -12.17 -2.82
C ILE A 27 0.44 -12.02 -1.39
N PHE A 28 -0.06 -11.06 -0.61
CA PHE A 28 0.47 -10.72 0.73
C PHE A 28 0.13 -11.76 1.81
N THR A 29 -0.15 -13.00 1.40
CA THR A 29 -0.14 -14.18 2.26
C THR A 29 1.28 -14.69 2.53
N ARG A 30 2.26 -14.32 1.69
CA ARG A 30 3.69 -14.58 1.93
C ARG A 30 4.36 -13.40 2.64
N VAL A 31 5.21 -13.72 3.60
CA VAL A 31 6.06 -12.77 4.32
C VAL A 31 6.97 -12.03 3.34
N ASP A 32 7.57 -12.75 2.40
CA ASP A 32 8.53 -12.22 1.43
C ASP A 32 7.98 -11.02 0.65
N TYR A 33 6.71 -11.08 0.21
CA TYR A 33 6.11 -9.97 -0.53
C TYR A 33 5.67 -8.82 0.37
N ARG A 34 5.32 -9.08 1.64
CA ARG A 34 4.99 -8.03 2.61
C ARG A 34 6.25 -7.25 3.00
N ASP A 35 7.37 -7.94 3.17
CA ASP A 35 8.64 -7.32 3.54
C ASP A 35 9.14 -6.37 2.44
N VAL A 36 8.92 -6.71 1.15
CA VAL A 36 9.17 -5.76 0.04
C VAL A 36 8.39 -4.45 0.22
N MET A 37 7.15 -4.50 0.72
CA MET A 37 6.36 -3.28 0.94
C MET A 37 6.93 -2.47 2.10
N VAL A 38 7.25 -3.12 3.21
CA VAL A 38 7.85 -2.50 4.40
C VAL A 38 9.16 -1.79 4.03
N ASP A 39 10.06 -2.49 3.32
CA ASP A 39 11.34 -1.95 2.89
C ASP A 39 11.17 -0.79 1.91
N SER A 40 10.23 -0.93 0.96
CA SER A 40 9.92 0.13 -0.01
C SER A 40 9.34 1.37 0.66
N LEU A 41 8.46 1.23 1.66
CA LEU A 41 7.91 2.36 2.42
C LEU A 41 9.02 3.07 3.19
N ASN A 42 9.85 2.33 3.93
CA ASN A 42 10.99 2.87 4.67
C ASN A 42 12.01 3.57 3.74
N TYR A 43 12.24 3.03 2.54
CA TYR A 43 13.06 3.69 1.53
C TYR A 43 12.43 4.99 1.04
N CYS A 44 11.12 5.00 0.75
CA CYS A 44 10.42 6.21 0.33
C CYS A 44 10.40 7.29 1.42
N ILE A 45 10.29 6.91 2.69
CA ILE A 45 10.40 7.86 3.81
C ILE A 45 11.78 8.52 3.80
N ARG A 46 12.84 7.72 3.74
CA ARG A 46 14.22 8.22 3.83
C ARG A 46 14.68 9.01 2.60
N GLU A 47 14.32 8.55 1.40
CA GLU A 47 14.94 9.01 0.14
C GLU A 47 13.98 9.80 -0.77
N LYS A 48 12.67 9.73 -0.51
CA LYS A 48 11.64 10.29 -1.41
C LYS A 48 10.74 11.33 -0.72
N GLY A 49 10.98 11.66 0.54
CA GLY A 49 10.19 12.63 1.30
C GLY A 49 8.75 12.18 1.52
N LEU A 50 8.53 10.88 1.66
CA LEU A 50 7.23 10.33 2.08
C LEU A 50 7.07 10.57 3.59
N VAL A 51 6.00 11.26 3.97
CA VAL A 51 5.53 11.32 5.35
C VAL A 51 4.37 10.36 5.46
N LEU A 52 4.57 9.28 6.23
CA LEU A 52 3.59 8.22 6.43
C LEU A 52 3.04 8.30 7.86
N ASN A 53 1.72 8.39 8.00
CA ASN A 53 1.05 8.50 9.29
C ASN A 53 0.39 7.20 9.74
N SER A 54 -0.16 6.42 8.81
CA SER A 54 -0.76 5.13 9.13
C SER A 54 -0.74 4.18 7.93
N TRP A 55 -0.65 2.87 8.19
CA TRP A 55 -0.63 1.84 7.15
C TRP A 55 -1.13 0.49 7.66
N VAL A 56 -1.61 -0.33 6.73
CA VAL A 56 -1.86 -1.77 6.94
C VAL A 56 -1.71 -2.52 5.62
N ILE A 57 -1.08 -3.70 5.66
CA ILE A 57 -1.03 -4.63 4.53
C ILE A 57 -2.05 -5.74 4.76
N MET A 58 -3.09 -5.76 3.95
CA MET A 58 -4.05 -6.86 3.86
C MET A 58 -3.60 -7.86 2.78
N SER A 59 -4.37 -8.93 2.52
CA SER A 59 -3.90 -10.07 1.72
C SER A 59 -3.69 -9.72 0.24
N ASN A 60 -4.42 -8.72 -0.25
CA ASN A 60 -4.47 -8.32 -1.65
C ASN A 60 -4.55 -6.79 -1.85
N HIS A 61 -4.40 -6.01 -0.78
CA HIS A 61 -4.38 -4.55 -0.84
C HIS A 61 -3.65 -3.96 0.36
N ILE A 62 -3.31 -2.67 0.26
CA ILE A 62 -2.65 -1.89 1.31
C ILE A 62 -3.44 -0.60 1.49
N HIS A 63 -3.68 -0.20 2.73
CA HIS A 63 -4.13 1.16 3.04
C HIS A 63 -2.99 2.00 3.58
N LEU A 64 -2.95 3.27 3.20
CA LEU A 64 -1.96 4.25 3.65
C LEU A 64 -2.66 5.57 3.97
N ILE A 65 -2.18 6.29 4.99
CA ILE A 65 -2.39 7.72 5.18
C ILE A 65 -1.03 8.38 5.08
N CYS A 66 -0.81 9.17 4.03
CA CYS A 66 0.48 9.80 3.78
C CYS A 66 0.38 11.09 2.96
N ARG A 67 1.43 11.90 3.04
CA ARG A 67 1.72 13.02 2.13
C ARG A 67 3.14 12.91 1.59
N VAL A 68 3.44 13.66 0.53
CA VAL A 68 4.77 13.70 -0.07
C VAL A 68 5.26 15.14 -0.07
N GLU A 69 6.37 15.38 0.61
CA GLU A 69 6.91 16.74 0.78
C GLU A 69 7.93 17.10 -0.32
N SER A 70 8.52 16.10 -0.96
CA SER A 70 9.46 16.31 -2.06
C SER A 70 8.76 16.71 -3.37
N GLU A 71 9.55 17.26 -4.29
CA GLU A 71 9.07 17.74 -5.60
C GLU A 71 8.52 16.65 -6.52
N ILE A 72 8.69 15.36 -6.18
CA ILE A 72 8.10 14.26 -6.97
C ILE A 72 6.56 14.22 -6.84
N GLY A 73 6.02 14.74 -5.73
CA GLY A 73 4.59 14.75 -5.42
C GLY A 73 3.96 13.36 -5.24
N MET A 74 2.69 13.35 -4.80
CA MET A 74 1.93 12.12 -4.57
C MET A 74 1.84 11.22 -5.81
N SER A 75 1.64 11.80 -7.01
CA SER A 75 1.57 11.02 -8.26
C SER A 75 2.91 10.39 -8.63
N GLY A 76 4.02 11.09 -8.40
CA GLY A 76 5.36 10.57 -8.64
C GLY A 76 5.71 9.44 -7.68
N PHE A 77 5.40 9.62 -6.38
CA PHE A 77 5.53 8.58 -5.37
C PHE A 77 4.77 7.31 -5.76
N LEU A 78 3.47 7.41 -6.06
CA LEU A 78 2.65 6.25 -6.42
C LEU A 78 3.16 5.53 -7.66
N ARG A 79 3.57 6.28 -8.68
CA ARG A 79 4.15 5.71 -9.91
C ARG A 79 5.41 4.93 -9.60
N ASP A 80 6.35 5.52 -8.87
CA ASP A 80 7.67 4.95 -8.64
C ASP A 80 7.57 3.78 -7.64
N PHE A 81 6.78 3.93 -6.57
CA PHE A 81 6.49 2.87 -5.60
C PHE A 81 5.87 1.66 -6.27
N LYS A 82 4.78 1.83 -7.04
CA LYS A 82 4.12 0.73 -7.76
C LYS A 82 5.06 0.08 -8.79
N LYS A 83 5.88 0.87 -9.48
CA LYS A 83 6.82 0.37 -10.49
C LYS A 83 7.92 -0.48 -9.86
N TYR A 84 8.52 -0.01 -8.77
CA TYR A 84 9.59 -0.74 -8.07
C TYR A 84 9.05 -2.04 -7.46
N THR A 85 8.01 -1.93 -6.64
CA THR A 85 7.39 -3.07 -5.96
C THR A 85 6.87 -4.13 -6.94
N SER A 86 6.32 -3.73 -8.10
CA SER A 86 5.89 -4.70 -9.12
C SER A 86 7.05 -5.54 -9.66
N LYS A 87 8.23 -4.93 -9.83
CA LYS A 87 9.41 -5.63 -10.33
C LYS A 87 9.97 -6.58 -9.29
N GLU A 88 10.10 -6.12 -8.04
CA GLU A 88 10.61 -6.95 -6.95
C GLU A 88 9.68 -8.13 -6.65
N ILE A 89 8.35 -7.91 -6.63
CA ILE A 89 7.39 -9.01 -6.46
C ILE A 89 7.49 -10.00 -7.63
N ALA A 90 7.52 -9.53 -8.88
CA ALA A 90 7.62 -10.42 -10.04
C ALA A 90 8.92 -11.24 -10.03
N LYS A 91 10.02 -10.65 -9.59
CA LYS A 91 11.30 -11.32 -9.37
C LYS A 91 11.18 -12.39 -8.27
N LEU A 92 10.66 -12.02 -7.10
CA LEU A 92 10.52 -12.95 -5.98
C LEU A 92 9.61 -14.14 -6.30
N ILE A 93 8.53 -13.96 -7.06
CA ILE A 93 7.66 -15.07 -7.49
C ILE A 93 8.48 -16.19 -8.20
N VAL A 94 9.53 -15.82 -8.92
CA VAL A 94 10.42 -16.76 -9.61
C VAL A 94 11.50 -17.34 -8.68
N GLU A 95 12.01 -16.53 -7.75
CA GLU A 95 13.14 -16.90 -6.88
C GLU A 95 12.73 -17.77 -5.69
N ILE A 96 11.59 -17.48 -5.06
CA ILE A 96 11.14 -18.21 -3.85
C ILE A 96 10.30 -19.44 -4.21
N SER A 97 10.12 -20.35 -3.25
CA SER A 97 9.22 -21.51 -3.37
C SER A 97 7.73 -21.12 -3.31
N GLU A 98 7.24 -20.44 -4.34
CA GLU A 98 5.82 -20.07 -4.50
C GLU A 98 5.04 -21.16 -5.24
N SER A 99 4.16 -21.87 -4.52
CA SER A 99 3.34 -22.95 -5.10
C SER A 99 2.36 -22.46 -6.18
N ARG A 100 2.01 -21.16 -6.20
CA ARG A 100 1.14 -20.55 -7.21
C ARG A 100 1.91 -19.85 -8.33
N ARG A 101 3.23 -20.03 -8.44
CA ARG A 101 4.13 -19.25 -9.32
C ARG A 101 3.58 -19.09 -10.73
N ASP A 102 3.35 -20.21 -11.42
CA ASP A 102 2.94 -20.19 -12.83
C ASP A 102 1.59 -19.49 -13.01
N TRP A 103 0.66 -19.74 -12.09
CA TRP A 103 -0.65 -19.09 -12.08
C TRP A 103 -0.54 -17.58 -11.85
N LEU A 104 0.27 -17.14 -10.89
CA LEU A 104 0.49 -15.72 -10.60
C LEU A 104 1.09 -15.00 -11.82
N LEU A 105 2.17 -15.56 -12.38
CA LEU A 105 2.85 -14.99 -13.55
C LEU A 105 1.92 -14.94 -14.77
N ASP A 106 1.10 -15.97 -15.00
CA ASP A 106 0.08 -15.95 -16.05
C ASP A 106 -0.91 -14.79 -15.85
N LYS A 107 -1.49 -14.64 -14.66
CA LYS A 107 -2.47 -13.57 -14.40
C LYS A 107 -1.87 -12.17 -14.54
N PHE A 108 -0.68 -11.95 -13.99
CA PHE A 108 -0.03 -10.65 -14.09
C PHE A 108 0.48 -10.34 -15.50
N SER A 109 0.90 -11.35 -16.25
CA SER A 109 1.31 -11.17 -17.65
C SER A 109 0.12 -10.93 -18.57
N PHE A 110 -0.98 -11.66 -18.37
CA PHE A 110 -2.24 -11.40 -19.07
C PHE A 110 -2.71 -9.96 -18.85
N GLU A 111 -2.69 -9.48 -17.60
CA GLU A 111 -3.12 -8.12 -17.29
C GLU A 111 -2.19 -7.05 -17.89
N ALA A 112 -0.87 -7.30 -17.91
CA ALA A 112 0.10 -6.43 -18.57
C ALA A 112 -0.20 -6.30 -20.07
N ARG A 113 -0.39 -7.44 -20.77
CA ARG A 113 -0.75 -7.47 -22.19
C ARG A 113 -2.08 -6.78 -22.47
N ARG A 114 -3.10 -7.08 -21.66
CA ARG A 114 -4.46 -6.55 -21.83
C ARG A 114 -4.53 -5.03 -21.69
N THR A 115 -3.73 -4.45 -20.79
CA THR A 115 -3.80 -3.02 -20.50
C THR A 115 -2.71 -2.19 -21.17
N GLY A 116 -1.61 -2.81 -21.63
CA GLY A 116 -0.47 -2.11 -22.23
C GLY A 116 0.29 -1.19 -21.26
N ARG A 117 0.02 -1.27 -19.95
CA ARG A 117 0.59 -0.38 -18.92
C ARG A 117 1.84 -0.92 -18.22
N ALA A 118 2.23 -2.15 -18.52
CA ALA A 118 3.46 -2.77 -18.05
C ALA A 118 4.04 -3.67 -19.15
N LYS A 119 5.38 -3.78 -19.21
CA LYS A 119 6.05 -4.55 -20.26
C LYS A 119 5.86 -6.07 -20.13
N TYR A 120 5.92 -6.59 -18.90
CA TYR A 120 5.94 -8.04 -18.64
C TYR A 120 4.85 -8.47 -17.66
N TYR A 121 4.77 -7.82 -16.50
CA TYR A 121 3.84 -8.17 -15.42
C TYR A 121 3.23 -6.90 -14.84
N LYS A 122 1.92 -6.91 -14.63
CA LYS A 122 1.19 -5.83 -13.95
C LYS A 122 0.62 -6.36 -12.64
N ILE A 123 1.19 -5.92 -11.53
CA ILE A 123 0.83 -6.37 -10.17
C ILE A 123 -0.30 -5.51 -9.59
N TRP A 124 -0.21 -4.19 -9.71
CA TRP A 124 -1.18 -3.25 -9.14
C TRP A 124 -2.31 -2.91 -10.11
N LYS A 125 -3.51 -2.68 -9.56
CA LYS A 125 -4.56 -1.93 -10.25
C LYS A 125 -4.10 -0.49 -10.49
N ASP A 126 -4.71 0.13 -11.50
CA ASP A 126 -4.40 1.52 -11.86
C ASP A 126 -5.01 2.53 -10.88
N ASP A 127 -6.12 2.15 -10.25
CA ASP A 127 -6.76 2.97 -9.21
C ASP A 127 -5.92 2.98 -7.92
N ASN A 128 -5.98 4.12 -7.23
CA ASN A 128 -5.34 4.36 -5.94
C ASN A 128 -6.36 4.71 -4.85
N HIS A 129 -7.62 4.96 -5.22
CA HIS A 129 -8.69 5.41 -4.33
C HIS A 129 -8.25 6.53 -3.37
N ALA A 130 -7.69 7.61 -3.95
CA ALA A 130 -7.06 8.69 -3.20
C ALA A 130 -8.08 9.68 -2.61
N ILE A 131 -8.42 9.52 -1.34
CA ILE A 131 -9.30 10.43 -0.61
C ILE A 131 -8.44 11.52 0.04
N ASP A 132 -8.64 12.77 -0.36
CA ASP A 132 -7.97 13.94 0.22
C ASP A 132 -8.49 14.20 1.64
N LEU A 133 -7.60 14.20 2.63
CA LEU A 133 -7.91 14.42 4.04
C LEU A 133 -7.60 15.85 4.51
N THR A 134 -7.20 16.75 3.61
CA THR A 134 -6.80 18.11 3.96
C THR A 134 -8.00 19.00 4.27
N ASN A 135 -9.18 18.66 3.77
CA ASN A 135 -10.41 19.36 4.10
C ASN A 135 -11.00 18.79 5.40
N ASN A 136 -11.28 19.66 6.38
CA ASN A 136 -11.85 19.36 7.71
C ASN A 136 -13.19 18.58 7.73
N SER A 137 -13.70 18.15 6.56
CA SER A 137 -14.89 17.31 6.44
C SER A 137 -14.65 15.83 6.76
N ILE A 138 -13.39 15.37 6.78
CA ILE A 138 -13.04 13.96 7.02
C ILE A 138 -12.00 13.91 8.14
N SER A 139 -12.28 13.18 9.21
CA SER A 139 -11.34 13.02 10.31
C SER A 139 -10.19 12.08 9.91
N VAL A 140 -8.96 12.56 10.08
CA VAL A 140 -7.76 11.73 9.90
C VAL A 140 -7.74 10.59 10.93
N LEU A 141 -8.14 10.87 12.17
CA LEU A 141 -8.16 9.88 13.26
C LEU A 141 -9.15 8.74 12.98
N GLU A 142 -10.33 9.04 12.44
CA GLU A 142 -11.30 8.00 12.04
C GLU A 142 -10.73 7.10 10.93
N LYS A 143 -9.93 7.66 10.01
CA LYS A 143 -9.27 6.87 8.97
C LYS A 143 -8.10 6.05 9.52
N ILE A 144 -7.38 6.57 10.51
CA ILE A 144 -6.34 5.81 11.23
C ILE A 144 -6.97 4.62 11.93
N GLU A 145 -8.05 4.83 12.69
CA GLU A 145 -8.79 3.76 13.37
C GLU A 145 -9.30 2.72 12.37
N TYR A 146 -9.90 3.18 11.25
CA TYR A 146 -10.32 2.27 10.18
C TYR A 146 -9.16 1.39 9.70
N ILE A 147 -7.98 1.97 9.42
CA ILE A 147 -6.79 1.22 8.98
C ILE A 147 -6.40 0.17 10.03
N HIS A 148 -6.31 0.56 11.30
CA HIS A 148 -5.89 -0.31 12.39
C HIS A 148 -6.88 -1.43 12.69
N MET A 149 -8.18 -1.18 12.52
CA MET A 149 -9.22 -2.18 12.75
C MET A 149 -9.38 -3.20 11.62
N ASN A 150 -8.77 -3.00 10.45
CA ASN A 150 -8.91 -3.92 9.31
C ASN A 150 -8.52 -5.38 9.65
N PRO A 151 -7.38 -5.66 10.30
CA PRO A 151 -7.00 -7.02 10.71
C PRO A 151 -7.97 -7.64 11.73
N VAL A 152 -8.55 -6.84 12.63
CA VAL A 152 -9.55 -7.29 13.62
C VAL A 152 -10.88 -7.65 12.95
N VAL A 153 -11.38 -6.77 12.08
CA VAL A 153 -12.59 -7.02 11.27
C VAL A 153 -12.40 -8.26 10.37
N GLY A 154 -11.19 -8.43 9.84
CA GLY A 154 -10.77 -9.62 9.09
C GLY A 154 -10.58 -10.89 9.93
N ARG A 155 -10.66 -10.78 11.26
CA ARG A 155 -10.44 -11.86 12.25
C ARG A 155 -9.07 -12.50 12.17
N TRP A 156 -8.04 -11.72 11.87
CA TRP A 156 -6.65 -12.20 11.86
C TRP A 156 -6.02 -12.12 13.24
N VAL A 157 -6.46 -11.14 14.02
CA VAL A 157 -6.00 -10.84 15.38
C VAL A 157 -7.19 -10.37 16.21
N GLU A 158 -7.06 -10.47 17.53
CA GLU A 158 -8.07 -9.95 18.47
C GLU A 158 -7.91 -8.44 18.68
N ASN A 159 -6.67 -7.94 18.79
CA ASN A 159 -6.37 -6.52 18.96
C ASN A 159 -5.61 -5.95 17.75
N PRO A 160 -5.82 -4.67 17.37
CA PRO A 160 -5.15 -4.05 16.23
C PRO A 160 -3.61 -4.14 16.26
N GLU A 161 -3.02 -3.88 17.42
CA GLU A 161 -1.57 -3.83 17.66
C GLU A 161 -0.88 -5.19 17.55
N ASP A 162 -1.63 -6.30 17.61
CA ASP A 162 -1.11 -7.65 17.45
C ASP A 162 -0.74 -7.95 15.98
N TYR A 163 -1.24 -7.16 15.02
CA TYR A 163 -0.95 -7.36 13.61
C TYR A 163 0.33 -6.64 13.16
N LEU A 164 1.41 -7.40 13.01
CA LEU A 164 2.75 -6.91 12.71
C LEU A 164 2.85 -6.03 11.44
N TYR A 165 2.03 -6.27 10.42
CA TYR A 165 2.03 -5.51 9.17
C TYR A 165 1.01 -4.36 9.18
N SER A 166 0.98 -3.61 10.29
CA SER A 166 0.23 -2.38 10.47
C SER A 166 1.00 -1.39 11.34
N SER A 167 0.68 -0.10 11.23
CA SER A 167 1.11 0.93 12.17
C SER A 167 0.41 0.89 13.53
N ALA A 168 -0.60 0.03 13.75
CA ALA A 168 -1.35 0.02 15.01
C ALA A 168 -0.44 -0.07 16.25
N TYR A 169 0.61 -0.91 16.18
CA TYR A 169 1.58 -1.05 17.26
C TYR A 169 2.37 0.24 17.57
N ASP A 170 2.68 1.05 16.56
CA ASP A 170 3.36 2.34 16.75
C ASP A 170 2.50 3.32 17.57
N TYR A 171 1.16 3.26 17.44
CA TYR A 171 0.22 4.09 18.20
C TYR A 171 0.03 3.60 19.65
N CYS A 172 0.58 2.45 20.01
CA CYS A 172 0.57 1.87 21.36
C CYS A 172 1.93 2.01 22.07
N ASN A 173 2.75 2.99 21.71
CA ASN A 173 4.14 3.18 22.17
C ASN A 173 5.11 2.05 21.78
N GLY A 174 4.71 1.21 20.82
CA GLY A 174 5.56 0.21 20.22
C GLY A 174 6.50 0.80 19.16
N LYS A 175 7.31 -0.07 18.55
CA LYS A 175 8.12 0.25 17.38
C LYS A 175 7.75 -0.71 16.26
N GLY A 176 6.96 -0.23 15.31
CA GLY A 176 6.54 -0.98 14.15
C GLY A 176 7.65 -1.15 13.11
N LEU A 177 7.30 -1.87 12.04
CA LEU A 177 8.24 -2.20 10.97
C LEU A 177 8.57 -1.00 10.05
N VAL A 178 7.73 0.03 10.03
CA VAL A 178 7.89 1.22 9.17
C VAL A 178 7.95 2.47 10.03
N LYS A 179 8.90 3.37 9.75
CA LYS A 179 9.10 4.61 10.52
C LYS A 179 8.04 5.66 10.18
N ILE A 180 6.96 5.71 10.96
CA ILE A 180 5.85 6.66 10.75
C ILE A 180 6.00 7.96 11.57
N GLU A 181 5.24 8.98 11.19
CA GLU A 181 4.98 10.18 11.99
C GLU A 181 3.59 10.05 12.63
N LEU A 182 3.54 9.93 13.95
CA LEU A 182 2.28 9.80 14.69
C LEU A 182 1.44 11.07 14.56
N VAL A 183 0.13 10.90 14.40
CA VAL A 183 -0.84 11.99 14.46
C VAL A 183 -1.41 12.02 15.87
N GLU A 184 -1.20 13.12 16.58
CA GLU A 184 -1.76 13.34 17.91
C GLU A 184 -3.26 13.70 17.81
N ALA A 185 -4.01 13.34 18.85
CA ALA A 185 -5.42 13.67 19.00
C ALA A 185 -5.63 15.04 19.66
#